data_AF-A0A4Q3LPW7-F1
#
_entry.id   AF-A0A4Q3LPW7-F1
#
_cell.length_a   1.000
_cell.length_b   1.000
_cell.length_c   1.000
_cell.angle_alpha   90.00
_cell.angle_beta   90.00
_cell.angle_gamma   90.00
#
_symmetry.space_group_name_H-M   'P 1'
#
loop_
_entity.id
_entity.type
_entity.pdbx_description
1 polymer ?
#
loop_
_entity_poly.entity_id
_entity_poly.type
_entity_poly.pdbx_seq_one_letter_code
_entity_poly.pdbx_strand_id
1 'polypeptide(L)'
;MPFTTQAMSNYLQQMGISLPPGTTAPQLKNVATVIVTAQLPPFAQPGQAIDVSVASMGNAKSLKGGTLIATPLRGADGEIYALAQGNMVVGGAGASAGGSKVQINHLSAGRIPDGAQVERSVPTPLNDGDTINLGLNASDFQTARKVANAINTKIGPGIATALDGRTVQVRAPQSPGSRVNFIAELEELTLPDSTPAAKVVINARTGSIVLNQAVTLGPCAIAHGNLSITISSTPVISQPNPLSQGQTVVAEKTDISLKQEGSKVMQLPASPQLADVVRALNTLGATPQDLLAILQAIKAAGALNAELEVI
;
A
#
# COMPACT_ATOMS: atom_id res chain seq x y z
N MET A 1 3.96 -36.45 -16.96
CA MET A 1 2.98 -35.63 -16.21
C MET A 1 1.59 -36.04 -16.67
N PRO A 2 0.89 -36.92 -15.95
CA PRO A 2 -0.36 -37.54 -16.42
C PRO A 2 -1.48 -36.53 -16.75
N PHE A 3 -1.47 -35.35 -16.12
CA PHE A 3 -2.47 -34.31 -16.33
C PHE A 3 -2.34 -33.55 -17.66
N THR A 4 -1.12 -33.23 -18.13
CA THR A 4 -0.93 -32.51 -19.41
C THR A 4 -1.35 -33.37 -20.61
N THR A 5 -1.08 -34.68 -20.56
CA THR A 5 -1.48 -35.63 -21.61
C THR A 5 -2.99 -35.84 -21.65
N GLN A 6 -3.63 -35.88 -20.48
CA GLN A 6 -5.09 -35.96 -20.38
C GLN A 6 -5.76 -34.68 -20.90
N ALA A 7 -5.26 -33.51 -20.49
CA ALA A 7 -5.78 -32.21 -20.91
C ALA A 7 -5.72 -32.04 -22.45
N MET A 8 -4.59 -32.41 -23.07
CA MET A 8 -4.45 -32.37 -24.53
C MET A 8 -5.40 -33.34 -25.23
N SER A 9 -5.58 -34.54 -24.69
CA SER A 9 -6.51 -35.53 -25.26
C SER A 9 -7.95 -35.02 -25.21
N ASN A 10 -8.37 -34.42 -24.09
CA ASN A 10 -9.69 -33.80 -23.94
C ASN A 10 -9.87 -32.63 -24.91
N TYR A 11 -8.84 -31.79 -25.09
CA TYR A 11 -8.86 -30.68 -26.05
C TYR A 11 -8.99 -31.15 -27.50
N LEU A 12 -8.21 -32.16 -27.91
CA LEU A 12 -8.31 -32.76 -29.24
C LEU A 12 -9.68 -33.38 -29.49
N GLN A 13 -10.25 -34.07 -28.50
CA GLN A 13 -11.61 -34.61 -28.57
C GLN A 13 -12.66 -33.50 -28.74
N GLN A 14 -12.54 -32.38 -28.02
CA GLN A 14 -13.42 -31.22 -28.20
C GLN A 14 -13.33 -30.61 -29.61
N MET A 15 -12.16 -30.69 -30.26
CA MET A 15 -11.97 -30.30 -31.65
C MET A 15 -12.39 -31.37 -32.67
N GLY A 16 -12.99 -32.49 -32.22
CA GLY A 16 -13.42 -33.59 -33.09
C GLY A 16 -12.28 -34.50 -33.57
N ILE A 17 -11.08 -34.39 -33.00
CA ILE A 17 -9.92 -35.22 -33.31
C ILE A 17 -9.88 -36.40 -32.34
N SER A 18 -10.29 -37.59 -32.80
CA SER A 18 -10.18 -38.83 -32.03
C SER A 18 -8.82 -39.49 -32.23
N LEU A 19 -8.09 -39.76 -31.15
CA LEU A 19 -6.91 -40.62 -31.23
C LEU A 19 -7.34 -42.09 -31.38
N PRO A 20 -6.70 -42.88 -32.26
CA PRO A 20 -7.00 -44.30 -32.40
C PRO A 20 -6.77 -45.07 -31.08
N PRO A 21 -7.62 -46.05 -30.74
CA PRO A 21 -7.43 -46.87 -29.55
C PRO A 21 -6.09 -47.63 -29.62
N GLY A 22 -5.29 -47.55 -28.55
CA GLY A 22 -3.99 -48.23 -28.46
C GLY A 22 -2.77 -47.40 -28.88
N THR A 23 -2.93 -46.15 -29.35
CA THR A 23 -1.78 -45.26 -29.53
C THR A 23 -1.27 -44.78 -28.17
N THR A 24 0.00 -45.07 -27.85
CA THR A 24 0.70 -44.48 -26.72
C THR A 24 0.55 -42.96 -26.78
N ALA A 25 0.08 -42.33 -25.70
CA ALA A 25 -0.12 -40.87 -25.67
C ALA A 25 1.13 -40.17 -26.22
N PRO A 26 0.99 -39.25 -27.19
CA PRO A 26 2.14 -38.61 -27.81
C PRO A 26 3.02 -37.95 -26.73
N GLN A 27 4.33 -38.16 -26.79
CA GLN A 27 5.24 -37.49 -25.86
C GLN A 27 5.25 -35.99 -26.13
N LEU A 28 4.45 -35.25 -25.35
CA LEU A 28 4.36 -33.80 -25.42
C LEU A 28 5.63 -33.17 -24.82
N LYS A 29 6.56 -32.72 -25.66
CA LYS A 29 7.81 -32.06 -25.22
C LYS A 29 7.66 -30.56 -24.96
N ASN A 30 6.73 -29.90 -25.67
CA ASN A 30 6.57 -28.44 -25.67
C ASN A 30 5.14 -28.01 -25.30
N VAL A 31 4.53 -28.71 -24.33
CA VAL A 31 3.20 -28.38 -23.81
C VAL A 31 3.33 -28.17 -22.30
N ALA A 32 2.78 -27.06 -21.82
CA ALA A 32 2.73 -26.73 -20.40
C ALA A 32 1.28 -26.59 -19.96
N THR A 33 0.98 -27.07 -18.75
CA THR A 33 -0.26 -26.70 -18.07
C THR A 33 0.01 -25.41 -17.31
N VAL A 34 -0.90 -24.44 -17.38
CA VAL A 34 -0.71 -23.11 -16.81
C VAL A 34 -1.92 -22.67 -15.99
N ILE A 35 -1.68 -21.79 -15.02
CA ILE A 35 -2.68 -20.99 -14.34
C ILE A 35 -2.69 -19.62 -15.00
N VAL A 36 -3.89 -19.11 -15.26
CA VAL A 36 -4.13 -17.84 -15.92
C VAL A 36 -4.91 -16.94 -14.99
N THR A 37 -4.42 -15.74 -14.74
CA THR A 37 -5.04 -14.75 -13.85
C THR A 37 -5.09 -13.40 -14.55
N ALA A 38 -6.19 -12.67 -14.41
CA ALA A 38 -6.31 -11.29 -14.87
C ALA A 38 -7.02 -10.47 -13.80
N GLN A 39 -6.74 -9.16 -13.79
CA GLN A 39 -7.49 -8.21 -12.98
C GLN A 39 -8.51 -7.54 -13.88
N LEU A 40 -9.79 -7.75 -13.60
CA LEU A 40 -10.86 -7.05 -14.29
C LEU A 40 -10.99 -5.64 -13.68
N PRO A 41 -10.81 -4.56 -14.45
CA PRO A 41 -10.93 -3.21 -13.91
C PRO A 41 -12.39 -2.84 -13.65
N PRO A 42 -12.66 -1.90 -12.72
CA PRO A 42 -13.98 -1.31 -12.57
C PRO A 42 -14.49 -0.73 -13.90
N PHE A 43 -15.80 -0.82 -14.14
CA PHE A 43 -16.47 -0.34 -15.36
C PHE A 43 -15.99 -0.99 -16.67
N ALA A 44 -15.26 -2.11 -16.62
CA ALA A 44 -14.86 -2.87 -17.80
C ALA A 44 -16.07 -3.22 -18.67
N GLN A 45 -15.96 -2.95 -19.98
CA GLN A 45 -17.02 -3.19 -20.94
C GLN A 45 -16.75 -4.44 -21.79
N PRO A 46 -17.80 -5.18 -22.23
CA PRO A 46 -17.62 -6.26 -23.19
C PRO A 46 -16.86 -5.79 -24.44
N GLY A 47 -15.88 -6.57 -24.88
CA GLY A 47 -14.99 -6.25 -25.99
C GLY A 47 -13.70 -5.51 -25.59
N GLN A 48 -13.60 -4.98 -24.37
CA GLN A 48 -12.36 -4.37 -23.88
C GLN A 48 -11.27 -5.43 -23.70
N ALA A 49 -10.04 -5.10 -24.12
CA ALA A 49 -8.88 -5.94 -23.84
C ALA A 49 -8.31 -5.66 -22.45
N ILE A 50 -7.87 -6.71 -21.76
CA ILE A 50 -7.21 -6.64 -20.45
C ILE A 50 -5.96 -7.53 -20.44
N ASP A 51 -5.00 -7.12 -19.63
CA ASP A 51 -3.76 -7.87 -19.44
C ASP A 51 -3.97 -9.16 -18.66
N VAL A 52 -3.22 -10.19 -19.06
CA VAL A 52 -3.27 -11.51 -18.43
C VAL A 52 -1.90 -11.94 -17.95
N SER A 53 -1.83 -12.47 -16.74
CA SER A 53 -0.64 -13.15 -16.20
C SER A 53 -0.81 -14.66 -16.29
N VAL A 54 0.24 -15.34 -16.74
CA VAL A 54 0.27 -16.78 -16.96
C VAL A 54 1.44 -17.37 -16.18
N ALA A 55 1.16 -18.41 -15.39
CA ALA A 55 2.18 -19.12 -14.61
C ALA A 55 2.10 -20.63 -14.87
N SER A 56 3.24 -21.29 -15.00
CA SER A 56 3.30 -22.74 -15.20
C SER A 56 2.80 -23.49 -13.96
N MET A 57 1.84 -24.39 -14.15
CA MET A 57 1.37 -25.35 -13.14
C MET A 57 2.25 -26.61 -13.21
N GLY A 58 3.51 -26.49 -12.79
CA GLY A 58 4.50 -27.56 -12.78
C GLY A 58 5.87 -27.14 -13.33
N ASN A 59 6.70 -28.12 -13.70
CA ASN A 59 8.11 -27.91 -14.06
C ASN A 59 8.34 -27.57 -15.54
N ALA A 60 7.56 -26.65 -16.12
CA ALA A 60 7.90 -26.13 -17.46
C ALA A 60 9.29 -25.48 -17.41
N LYS A 61 10.18 -25.86 -18.33
CA LYS A 61 11.54 -25.29 -18.40
C LYS A 61 11.53 -23.80 -18.76
N SER A 62 10.59 -23.42 -19.62
CA SER A 62 10.37 -22.04 -20.05
C SER A 62 8.98 -21.92 -20.67
N LEU A 63 8.35 -20.78 -20.46
CA LEU A 63 7.12 -20.35 -21.13
C LEU A 63 7.40 -19.40 -22.30
N LYS A 64 8.67 -19.00 -22.51
CA LYS A 64 9.07 -18.08 -23.57
C LYS A 64 8.68 -18.62 -24.94
N GLY A 65 7.97 -17.82 -25.73
CA GLY A 65 7.53 -18.18 -27.08
C GLY A 65 6.33 -19.14 -27.11
N GLY A 66 5.72 -19.44 -25.96
CA GLY A 66 4.47 -20.19 -25.89
C GLY A 66 3.27 -19.34 -26.30
N THR A 67 2.24 -20.02 -26.82
CA THR A 67 0.94 -19.43 -27.12
C THR A 67 -0.09 -20.00 -26.15
N LEU A 68 -0.83 -19.13 -25.48
CA LEU A 68 -1.98 -19.50 -24.68
C LEU A 68 -3.17 -19.74 -25.60
N ILE A 69 -3.74 -20.94 -25.48
CA ILE A 69 -5.00 -21.31 -26.13
C ILE A 69 -6.16 -20.62 -25.40
N ALA A 70 -7.22 -20.28 -26.12
CA ALA A 70 -8.44 -19.68 -25.58
C ALA A 70 -8.87 -20.33 -24.25
N THR A 71 -8.75 -19.54 -23.17
CA THR A 71 -8.95 -19.96 -21.79
C THR A 71 -9.96 -19.02 -21.13
N PRO A 72 -11.16 -19.50 -20.76
CA PRO A 72 -12.14 -18.67 -20.07
C PRO A 72 -11.68 -18.35 -18.64
N LEU A 73 -11.72 -17.08 -18.27
CA LEU A 73 -11.46 -16.57 -16.94
C LEU A 73 -12.75 -16.44 -16.16
N ARG A 74 -12.82 -17.11 -15.02
CA ARG A 74 -14.01 -17.19 -14.19
C ARG A 74 -13.89 -16.35 -12.93
N GLY A 75 -15.01 -15.74 -12.53
CA GLY A 75 -15.14 -15.09 -11.24
C GLY A 75 -15.31 -16.11 -10.10
N ALA A 76 -15.36 -15.62 -8.86
CA ALA A 76 -15.62 -16.44 -7.68
C ALA A 76 -17.04 -17.05 -7.67
N ASP A 77 -17.96 -16.47 -8.45
CA ASP A 77 -19.31 -16.96 -8.71
C ASP A 77 -19.37 -18.09 -9.75
N GLY A 78 -18.25 -18.39 -10.43
CA GLY A 78 -18.15 -19.43 -11.46
C GLY A 78 -18.48 -18.95 -12.88
N GLU A 79 -18.95 -17.71 -13.03
CA GLU A 79 -19.32 -17.14 -14.32
C GLU A 79 -18.09 -16.68 -15.11
N ILE A 80 -18.20 -16.67 -16.45
CA ILE A 80 -17.09 -16.25 -17.33
C ILE A 80 -17.15 -14.74 -17.51
N TYR A 81 -16.05 -14.06 -17.17
CA TYR A 81 -15.93 -12.61 -17.29
C TYR A 81 -15.04 -12.17 -18.45
N ALA A 82 -14.05 -12.99 -18.81
CA ALA A 82 -13.15 -12.70 -19.91
C ALA A 82 -12.64 -13.98 -20.58
N LEU A 83 -12.23 -13.87 -21.84
CA LEU A 83 -11.61 -14.95 -22.60
C LEU A 83 -10.15 -14.60 -22.89
N ALA A 84 -9.21 -15.35 -22.33
CA ALA A 84 -7.77 -15.13 -22.49
C ALA A 84 -7.17 -15.98 -23.61
N GLN A 85 -6.38 -15.38 -24.49
CA GLN A 85 -5.61 -16.06 -25.53
C GLN A 85 -4.42 -15.21 -26.00
N GLY A 86 -3.43 -15.85 -26.63
CA GLY A 86 -2.40 -15.14 -27.38
C GLY A 86 -0.97 -15.48 -26.97
N ASN A 87 -0.03 -14.71 -27.50
CA ASN A 87 1.39 -15.00 -27.38
C ASN A 87 1.96 -14.47 -26.08
N MET A 88 2.71 -15.31 -25.38
CA MET A 88 3.25 -14.98 -24.08
C MET A 88 4.62 -14.31 -24.17
N VAL A 89 4.73 -13.20 -23.45
CA VAL A 89 5.99 -12.48 -23.24
C VAL A 89 6.53 -12.83 -21.86
N VAL A 90 7.80 -13.24 -21.81
CA VAL A 90 8.50 -13.58 -20.56
C VAL A 90 9.66 -12.62 -20.38
N GLY A 91 9.70 -11.90 -19.26
CA GLY A 91 10.73 -10.90 -18.94
C GLY A 91 12.07 -11.48 -18.47
N GLY A 92 12.31 -12.78 -18.68
CA GLY A 92 13.52 -13.48 -18.22
C GLY A 92 14.45 -13.90 -19.37
N ALA A 93 15.74 -13.96 -19.06
CA ALA A 93 16.79 -14.43 -19.95
C ALA A 93 17.58 -15.54 -19.24
N GLY A 94 17.75 -16.68 -19.91
CA GLY A 94 18.54 -17.79 -19.37
C GLY A 94 19.41 -18.38 -20.48
N ALA A 95 20.67 -18.64 -20.16
CA ALA A 95 21.61 -19.34 -21.01
C ALA A 95 22.31 -20.43 -20.19
N SER A 96 22.41 -21.63 -20.77
CA SER A 96 23.17 -22.74 -20.20
C SER A 96 24.26 -23.15 -21.18
N ALA A 97 25.52 -22.98 -20.79
CA ALA A 97 26.69 -23.41 -21.58
C ALA A 97 27.74 -24.00 -20.63
N GLY A 98 28.30 -25.16 -20.99
CA GLY A 98 29.47 -25.74 -20.30
C GLY A 98 29.30 -26.03 -18.81
N GLY A 99 28.09 -26.36 -18.34
CA GLY A 99 27.83 -26.66 -16.91
C GLY A 99 27.51 -25.42 -16.04
N SER A 100 27.66 -24.21 -16.57
CA SER A 100 27.23 -22.98 -15.92
C SER A 100 25.84 -22.57 -16.39
N LYS A 101 24.94 -22.30 -15.43
CA LYS A 101 23.58 -21.81 -15.66
C LYS A 101 23.49 -20.37 -15.16
N VAL A 102 23.34 -19.41 -16.07
CA VAL A 102 22.99 -18.03 -15.73
C VAL A 102 21.52 -17.85 -16.05
N GLN A 103 20.71 -17.59 -15.02
CA GLN A 103 19.29 -17.33 -15.16
C GLN A 103 18.97 -15.97 -14.54
N ILE A 104 18.54 -15.02 -15.37
CA ILE A 104 18.02 -13.72 -14.97
C ILE A 104 16.49 -13.81 -15.02
N ASN A 105 15.84 -13.65 -13.86
CA ASN A 105 14.38 -13.81 -13.63
C ASN A 105 13.83 -15.24 -13.80
N HIS A 106 12.51 -15.39 -13.60
CA HIS A 106 11.80 -16.66 -13.73
C HIS A 106 11.28 -16.86 -15.16
N LEU A 107 11.64 -17.98 -15.80
CA LEU A 107 11.18 -18.35 -17.15
C LEU A 107 9.81 -19.07 -17.14
N SER A 108 9.29 -19.40 -15.97
CA SER A 108 8.06 -20.16 -15.75
C SER A 108 6.80 -19.30 -15.58
N ALA A 109 6.93 -17.98 -15.73
CA ALA A 109 5.82 -17.03 -15.68
C ALA A 109 5.97 -16.01 -16.81
N GLY A 110 4.85 -15.55 -17.34
CA GLY A 110 4.80 -14.55 -18.41
C GLY A 110 3.53 -13.73 -18.36
N ARG A 111 3.46 -12.73 -19.24
CA ARG A 111 2.32 -11.85 -19.41
C ARG A 111 1.88 -11.86 -20.87
N ILE A 112 0.59 -11.71 -21.09
CA ILE A 112 0.00 -11.44 -22.40
C ILE A 112 -0.67 -10.07 -22.27
N PRO A 113 -0.01 -8.99 -22.72
CA PRO A 113 -0.62 -7.67 -22.78
C PRO A 113 -1.86 -7.70 -23.67
N ASP A 114 -2.95 -7.08 -23.22
CA ASP A 114 -4.25 -7.09 -23.94
C ASP A 114 -4.71 -8.51 -24.34
N GLY A 115 -4.29 -9.50 -23.55
CA GLY A 115 -4.41 -10.92 -23.85
C GLY A 115 -5.76 -11.54 -23.49
N ALA A 116 -6.66 -10.80 -22.84
CA ALA A 116 -8.01 -11.27 -22.60
C ALA A 116 -9.03 -10.24 -23.07
N GLN A 117 -10.10 -10.73 -23.69
CA GLN A 117 -11.24 -9.92 -24.06
C GLN A 117 -12.32 -10.08 -23.00
N VAL A 118 -12.83 -8.95 -22.49
CA VAL A 118 -13.95 -8.95 -21.53
C VAL A 118 -15.21 -9.41 -22.25
N GLU A 119 -15.86 -10.43 -21.71
CA GLU A 119 -17.14 -10.98 -22.22
C GLU A 119 -18.32 -10.45 -21.41
N ARG A 120 -18.09 -10.12 -20.13
CA ARG A 120 -19.12 -9.68 -19.20
C ARG A 120 -18.65 -8.54 -18.34
N SER A 121 -19.46 -7.49 -18.23
CA SER A 121 -19.24 -6.41 -17.27
C SER A 121 -19.62 -6.86 -15.85
N VAL A 122 -18.95 -6.28 -14.86
CA VAL A 122 -19.33 -6.45 -13.44
C VAL A 122 -20.36 -5.38 -13.10
N PRO A 123 -21.53 -5.76 -12.55
CA PRO A 123 -22.49 -4.79 -12.03
C PRO A 123 -21.82 -3.87 -11.02
N THR A 124 -21.68 -2.59 -11.37
CA THR A 124 -21.08 -1.57 -10.51
C THR A 124 -22.20 -0.60 -10.12
N PRO A 125 -22.75 -0.68 -8.91
CA PRO A 125 -23.93 0.09 -8.49
C PRO A 125 -23.59 1.56 -8.18
N LEU A 126 -22.71 2.19 -8.98
CA LEU A 126 -22.30 3.58 -8.77
C LEU A 126 -23.48 4.55 -8.89
N ASN A 127 -24.43 4.25 -9.79
CA ASN A 127 -25.60 5.09 -10.04
C ASN A 127 -26.80 4.74 -9.14
N ASP A 128 -26.66 3.77 -8.25
CA ASP A 128 -27.74 3.35 -7.37
C ASP A 128 -27.86 4.32 -6.18
N GLY A 129 -29.10 4.58 -5.77
CA GLY A 129 -29.41 5.43 -4.62
C GLY A 129 -29.12 6.92 -4.83
N ASP A 130 -29.24 7.70 -3.77
CA ASP A 130 -29.03 9.14 -3.71
C ASP A 130 -27.70 9.53 -3.02
N THR A 131 -26.89 8.54 -2.63
CA THR A 131 -25.62 8.75 -1.93
C THR A 131 -24.48 7.94 -2.52
N ILE A 132 -23.26 8.45 -2.37
CA ILE A 132 -22.00 7.74 -2.58
C ILE A 132 -21.24 7.66 -1.25
N ASN A 133 -20.52 6.58 -1.02
CA ASN A 133 -19.70 6.40 0.17
C ASN A 133 -18.22 6.53 -0.21
N LEU A 134 -17.54 7.52 0.36
CA LEU A 134 -16.11 7.71 0.21
C LEU A 134 -15.37 6.95 1.32
N GLY A 135 -14.58 5.97 0.92
CA GLY A 135 -13.68 5.24 1.80
C GLY A 135 -12.33 5.95 1.92
N LEU A 136 -11.96 6.33 3.14
CA LEU A 136 -10.69 6.99 3.45
C LEU A 136 -9.61 5.96 3.74
N ASN A 137 -8.39 6.25 3.28
CA ASN A 137 -7.23 5.41 3.57
C ASN A 137 -6.84 5.49 5.06
N ALA A 138 -6.86 6.69 5.63
CA ALA A 138 -6.63 6.91 7.05
C ALA A 138 -7.84 6.49 7.89
N SER A 139 -7.58 5.92 9.07
CA SER A 139 -8.61 5.56 10.05
C SER A 139 -8.63 6.57 11.20
N ASP A 140 -9.07 7.80 10.92
CA ASP A 140 -9.05 8.92 11.86
C ASP A 140 -10.33 9.77 11.76
N PHE A 141 -11.03 9.92 12.88
CA PHE A 141 -12.26 10.71 12.96
C PHE A 141 -12.04 12.18 12.64
N GLN A 142 -10.86 12.74 12.94
CA GLN A 142 -10.56 14.14 12.62
C GLN A 142 -10.44 14.32 11.11
N THR A 143 -9.75 13.41 10.43
CA THR A 143 -9.62 13.37 8.98
C THR A 143 -10.98 13.19 8.32
N ALA A 144 -11.79 12.23 8.76
CA ALA A 144 -13.14 12.01 8.24
C ALA A 144 -14.04 13.26 8.38
N ARG A 145 -13.98 13.92 9.55
CA ARG A 145 -14.70 15.18 9.79
C ARG A 145 -14.19 16.31 8.88
N LYS A 146 -12.88 16.44 8.68
CA LYS A 146 -12.28 17.44 7.78
C LYS A 146 -12.72 17.23 6.34
N VAL A 147 -12.75 15.98 5.87
CA VAL A 147 -13.23 15.63 4.52
C VAL A 147 -14.70 16.04 4.37
N ALA A 148 -15.57 15.64 5.29
CA ALA A 148 -16.99 16.03 5.24
C ALA A 148 -17.17 17.56 5.24
N ASN A 149 -16.39 18.28 6.06
CA ASN A 149 -16.43 19.74 6.10
C ASN A 149 -15.93 20.39 4.81
N ALA A 150 -14.86 19.88 4.20
CA ALA A 150 -14.34 20.39 2.93
C ALA A 150 -15.39 20.26 1.82
N ILE A 151 -16.04 19.10 1.73
CA ILE A 151 -17.12 18.85 0.78
C ILE A 151 -18.30 19.80 1.04
N ASN A 152 -18.75 19.90 2.29
CA ASN A 152 -19.88 20.77 2.66
C ASN A 152 -19.59 22.26 2.39
N THR A 153 -18.34 22.68 2.49
CA THR A 153 -17.93 24.07 2.24
C THR A 153 -17.93 24.39 0.75
N LYS A 154 -17.46 23.47 -0.11
CA LYS A 154 -17.38 23.69 -1.55
C LYS A 154 -18.74 23.53 -2.25
N ILE A 155 -19.48 22.49 -1.89
CA ILE A 155 -20.68 22.07 -2.62
C ILE A 155 -21.96 22.59 -1.97
N GLY A 156 -22.05 22.49 -0.64
CA GLY A 156 -23.21 22.96 0.10
C GLY A 156 -23.38 22.25 1.45
N PRO A 157 -24.00 22.92 2.44
CA PRO A 157 -24.15 22.36 3.78
C PRO A 157 -25.07 21.11 3.76
N GLY A 158 -24.66 20.07 4.49
CA GLY A 158 -25.45 18.84 4.65
C GLY A 158 -25.38 17.87 3.46
N ILE A 159 -24.44 18.08 2.53
CA ILE A 159 -24.17 17.17 1.42
C ILE A 159 -23.33 15.98 1.88
N ALA A 160 -22.33 16.20 2.74
CA ALA A 160 -21.44 15.17 3.25
C ALA A 160 -21.58 14.98 4.78
N THR A 161 -21.57 13.73 5.21
CA THR A 161 -21.61 13.32 6.62
C THR A 161 -20.55 12.24 6.87
N ALA A 162 -19.67 12.47 7.85
CA ALA A 162 -18.75 11.44 8.32
C ALA A 162 -19.53 10.43 9.17
N LEU A 163 -19.61 9.17 8.72
CA LEU A 163 -20.30 8.11 9.44
C LEU A 163 -19.40 7.47 10.50
N ASP A 164 -18.11 7.32 10.17
CA ASP A 164 -17.09 6.76 11.05
C ASP A 164 -15.70 7.35 10.70
N GLY A 165 -14.62 6.82 11.29
CA GLY A 165 -13.24 7.28 11.06
C GLY A 165 -12.67 6.96 9.67
N ARG A 166 -13.41 6.26 8.81
CA ARG A 166 -13.01 5.81 7.46
C ARG A 166 -14.06 6.07 6.38
N THR A 167 -15.31 6.32 6.73
CA THR A 167 -16.42 6.40 5.78
C THR A 167 -17.08 7.78 5.84
N VAL A 168 -17.10 8.47 4.70
CA VAL A 168 -17.84 9.71 4.52
C VAL A 168 -18.93 9.47 3.49
N GLN A 169 -20.19 9.56 3.91
CA GLN A 169 -21.34 9.47 3.02
C GLN A 169 -21.63 10.85 2.41
N VAL A 170 -21.83 10.90 1.10
CA VAL A 170 -22.07 12.12 0.34
C VAL A 170 -23.32 11.96 -0.51
N ARG A 171 -24.26 12.90 -0.42
CA ARG A 171 -25.43 12.94 -1.31
C ARG A 171 -24.99 13.34 -2.71
N ALA A 172 -25.38 12.54 -3.70
CA ALA A 172 -24.98 12.71 -5.09
C ALA A 172 -26.20 12.74 -6.03
N PRO A 173 -26.16 13.50 -7.14
CA PRO A 173 -27.22 13.50 -8.14
C PRO A 173 -27.56 12.09 -8.64
N GLN A 174 -28.82 11.82 -8.98
CA GLN A 174 -29.24 10.49 -9.49
C GLN A 174 -28.99 10.30 -10.99
N SER A 175 -28.91 11.39 -11.76
CA SER A 175 -28.59 11.32 -13.19
C SER A 175 -27.15 10.86 -13.39
N PRO A 176 -26.87 9.81 -14.20
CA PRO A 176 -25.52 9.27 -14.37
C PRO A 176 -24.49 10.32 -14.81
N GLY A 177 -24.83 11.18 -15.78
CA GLY A 177 -23.90 12.22 -16.26
C GLY A 177 -23.58 13.26 -15.19
N SER A 178 -24.61 13.72 -14.45
CA SER A 178 -24.42 14.67 -13.35
C SER A 178 -23.65 14.04 -12.18
N ARG A 179 -23.84 12.73 -11.93
CA ARG A 179 -23.12 12.01 -10.88
C ARG A 179 -21.64 11.86 -11.20
N VAL A 180 -21.29 11.55 -12.45
CA VAL A 180 -19.88 11.48 -12.87
C VAL A 180 -19.20 12.85 -12.72
N ASN A 181 -19.84 13.93 -13.17
CA ASN A 181 -19.30 15.29 -12.99
C ASN A 181 -19.14 15.65 -11.51
N PHE A 182 -20.12 15.31 -10.68
CA PHE A 182 -20.07 15.52 -9.24
C PHE A 182 -18.91 14.78 -8.57
N ILE A 183 -18.65 13.53 -8.98
CA ILE A 183 -17.51 12.75 -8.47
C ILE A 183 -16.19 13.38 -8.92
N ALA A 184 -16.08 13.83 -10.17
CA ALA A 184 -14.89 14.52 -10.66
C ALA A 184 -14.60 15.80 -9.86
N GLU A 185 -15.64 16.61 -9.56
CA GLU A 185 -15.50 17.80 -8.71
C GLU A 185 -15.07 17.45 -7.28
N LEU A 186 -15.51 16.31 -6.73
CA LEU A 186 -15.06 15.82 -5.42
C LEU A 186 -13.59 15.41 -5.44
N GLU A 187 -13.10 14.80 -6.53
CA GLU A 187 -11.70 14.37 -6.67
C GLU A 187 -10.72 15.56 -6.72
N GLU A 188 -11.17 16.73 -7.15
CA GLU A 188 -10.38 17.97 -7.17
C GLU A 188 -10.30 18.68 -5.80
N LEU A 189 -11.06 18.22 -4.80
CA LEU A 189 -11.07 18.86 -3.48
C LEU A 189 -9.73 18.70 -2.77
N THR A 190 -9.09 19.83 -2.51
CA THR A 190 -7.94 19.89 -1.62
C THR A 190 -8.40 19.90 -0.17
N LEU A 191 -7.88 18.97 0.62
CA LEU A 191 -8.07 18.99 2.06
C LEU A 191 -7.08 20.00 2.66
N PRO A 192 -7.53 21.00 3.43
CA PRO A 192 -6.62 21.89 4.12
C PRO A 192 -5.75 21.07 5.06
N ASP A 193 -4.43 21.33 5.04
CA ASP A 193 -3.35 20.58 5.68
C ASP A 193 -3.84 19.69 6.82
N SER A 194 -4.13 18.42 6.49
CA SER A 194 -4.18 17.39 7.51
C SER A 194 -2.72 17.12 7.84
N THR A 195 -2.21 17.74 8.90
CA THR A 195 -1.00 17.25 9.56
C THR A 195 -1.18 15.74 9.69
N PRO A 196 -0.37 14.92 8.98
CA PRO A 196 -0.56 13.47 8.99
C PRO A 196 -0.54 12.98 10.44
N ALA A 197 -1.32 11.96 10.77
CA ALA A 197 -1.28 11.38 12.11
C ALA A 197 0.18 11.09 12.48
N ALA A 198 0.61 11.56 13.65
CA ALA A 198 1.98 11.38 14.11
C ALA A 198 2.29 9.88 14.18
N LYS A 199 3.23 9.41 13.37
CA LYS A 199 3.50 7.97 13.23
C LYS A 199 5.00 7.70 13.24
N VAL A 200 5.39 6.71 14.04
CA VAL A 200 6.74 6.16 14.14
C VAL A 200 6.68 4.69 13.75
N VAL A 201 7.40 4.32 12.69
CA VAL A 201 7.53 2.95 12.21
C VAL A 201 8.96 2.49 12.48
N ILE A 202 9.10 1.35 13.16
CA ILE A 202 10.41 0.77 13.50
C ILE A 202 10.49 -0.63 12.92
N ASN A 203 11.53 -0.89 12.12
CA ASN A 203 11.89 -2.25 11.75
C ASN A 203 12.85 -2.82 12.78
N ALA A 204 12.37 -3.73 13.63
CA ALA A 204 13.17 -4.28 14.73
C ALA A 204 14.34 -5.15 14.24
N ARG A 205 14.28 -5.67 13.00
CA ARG A 205 15.32 -6.51 12.40
C ARG A 205 16.43 -5.69 11.75
N THR A 206 16.08 -4.66 10.98
CA THR A 206 17.07 -3.83 10.25
C THR A 206 17.50 -2.59 11.04
N GLY A 207 16.77 -2.25 12.11
CA GLY A 207 16.97 -1.03 12.88
C GLY A 207 16.58 0.25 12.16
N SER A 208 15.84 0.14 11.05
CA SER A 208 15.35 1.30 10.31
C SER A 208 14.19 1.96 11.06
N ILE A 209 14.26 3.28 11.23
CA ILE A 209 13.22 4.08 11.91
C ILE A 209 12.72 5.13 10.92
N VAL A 210 11.41 5.18 10.74
CA VAL A 210 10.72 6.19 9.90
C VAL A 210 9.74 6.96 10.78
N LEU A 211 9.83 8.28 10.73
CA LEU A 211 8.97 9.20 11.47
C LEU A 211 8.51 10.33 10.54
N ASN A 212 7.30 10.83 10.77
CA ASN A 212 6.80 12.01 10.05
C ASN A 212 6.91 13.28 10.90
N GLN A 213 6.72 14.44 10.27
CA GLN A 213 6.89 15.76 10.89
C GLN A 213 5.91 16.06 12.03
N ALA A 214 4.83 15.28 12.14
CA ALA A 214 3.80 15.47 13.16
C ALA A 214 4.16 14.87 14.52
N VAL A 215 5.24 14.07 14.62
CA VAL A 215 5.67 13.46 15.89
C VAL A 215 6.28 14.51 16.82
N THR A 216 5.68 14.67 18.02
CA THR A 216 6.18 15.56 19.06
C THR A 216 6.48 14.81 20.36
N LEU A 217 7.40 15.36 21.16
CA LEU A 217 7.78 14.84 22.47
C LEU A 217 7.38 15.81 23.59
N GLY A 218 6.82 15.27 24.67
CA GLY A 218 6.59 15.97 25.93
C GLY A 218 7.74 15.80 26.92
N PRO A 219 7.73 16.55 28.04
CA PRO A 219 8.76 16.46 29.07
C PRO A 219 8.72 15.10 29.78
N CYS A 220 9.87 14.43 29.86
CA CYS A 220 10.01 13.14 30.56
C CYS A 220 11.48 12.82 30.85
N ALA A 221 11.71 11.95 31.83
CA ALA A 221 13.04 11.38 32.10
C ALA A 221 12.97 9.85 32.00
N ILE A 222 13.91 9.25 31.27
CA ILE A 222 14.01 7.80 31.07
C ILE A 222 15.43 7.36 31.43
N ALA A 223 15.52 6.25 32.17
CA ALA A 223 16.77 5.51 32.35
C ALA A 223 16.61 4.13 31.71
N HIS A 224 17.52 3.78 30.80
CA HIS A 224 17.50 2.50 30.10
C HIS A 224 18.94 2.01 29.89
N GLY A 225 19.29 0.88 30.51
CA GLY A 225 20.67 0.39 30.51
C GLY A 225 21.63 1.39 31.16
N ASN A 226 22.69 1.76 30.44
CA ASN A 226 23.66 2.78 30.84
C ASN A 226 23.31 4.19 30.32
N LEU A 227 22.14 4.39 29.71
CA LEU A 227 21.69 5.66 29.14
C LEU A 227 20.63 6.30 30.04
N SER A 228 20.81 7.59 30.33
CA SER A 228 19.81 8.44 30.98
C SER A 228 19.47 9.61 30.06
N ILE A 229 18.18 9.77 29.78
CA ILE A 229 17.63 10.77 28.86
C ILE A 229 16.69 11.65 29.67
N THR A 230 16.89 12.96 29.60
CA THR A 230 16.00 13.95 30.22
C THR A 230 15.53 14.93 29.16
N ILE A 231 14.21 15.03 28.99
CA ILE A 231 13.54 15.97 28.08
C ILE A 231 12.82 16.98 28.97
N SER A 232 13.22 18.25 28.89
CA SER A 232 12.63 19.35 29.65
C SER A 232 12.05 20.40 28.71
N SER A 233 10.84 20.89 28.97
CA SER A 233 10.27 22.03 28.23
C SER A 233 10.27 23.26 29.14
N THR A 234 10.89 24.35 28.70
CA THR A 234 10.92 25.64 29.39
C THR A 234 10.10 26.65 28.58
N PRO A 235 9.06 27.27 29.14
CA PRO A 235 8.31 28.30 28.45
C PRO A 235 9.17 29.56 28.26
N VAL A 236 9.27 30.04 27.02
CA VAL A 236 9.92 31.28 26.64
C VAL A 236 8.84 32.28 26.26
N ILE A 237 8.75 33.36 27.02
CA ILE A 237 7.80 34.44 26.76
C ILE A 237 8.51 35.49 25.92
N SER A 238 8.03 35.72 24.70
CA SER A 238 8.47 36.85 23.89
C SER A 238 7.45 37.96 24.03
N GLN A 239 7.74 38.91 24.91
CA GLN A 239 6.93 40.10 25.10
C GLN A 239 7.61 41.28 24.40
N PRO A 240 7.00 41.85 23.34
CA PRO A 240 7.56 43.01 22.67
C PRO A 240 7.42 44.29 23.53
N ASN A 241 8.23 45.30 23.21
CA ASN A 241 8.38 46.51 24.04
C ASN A 241 7.03 47.22 24.33
N PRO A 242 6.90 47.90 25.49
CA PRO A 242 5.73 48.74 25.78
C PRO A 242 5.51 49.76 24.65
N LEU A 243 4.24 49.95 24.24
CA LEU A 243 3.80 50.78 23.09
C LEU A 243 4.06 50.20 21.68
N SER A 244 4.68 49.01 21.56
CA SER A 244 4.69 48.29 20.29
C SER A 244 3.32 47.65 20.03
N GLN A 245 2.91 47.54 18.76
CA GLN A 245 1.70 46.79 18.37
C GLN A 245 1.91 45.26 18.36
N GLY A 246 3.01 44.77 18.94
CA GLY A 246 3.31 43.34 18.97
C GLY A 246 2.49 42.61 20.03
N GLN A 247 2.07 41.38 19.73
CA GLN A 247 1.40 40.51 20.70
C GLN A 247 2.43 39.71 21.49
N THR A 248 2.18 39.50 22.78
CA THR A 248 3.00 38.59 23.60
C THR A 248 2.74 37.17 23.12
N VAL A 249 3.79 36.47 22.68
CA VAL A 249 3.70 35.06 22.30
C VAL A 249 4.39 34.21 23.36
N VAL A 250 3.71 33.14 23.78
CA VAL A 250 4.30 32.09 24.62
C VAL A 250 4.78 31.00 23.67
N ALA A 251 6.09 30.79 23.62
CA ALA A 251 6.70 29.68 22.90
C ALA A 251 7.30 28.71 23.92
N GLU A 252 7.52 27.45 23.53
CA GLU A 252 8.19 26.46 24.37
C GLU A 252 9.56 26.14 23.81
N LYS A 253 10.58 26.13 24.68
CA LYS A 253 11.93 25.68 24.37
C LYS A 253 12.16 24.32 25.02
N THR A 254 12.28 23.27 24.21
CA THR A 254 12.55 21.91 24.69
C THR A 254 14.04 21.63 24.68
N ASP A 255 14.65 21.39 25.84
CA ASP A 255 16.05 20.98 25.97
C ASP A 255 16.13 19.46 26.23
N ILE A 256 17.00 18.76 25.51
CA ILE A 256 17.21 17.32 25.64
C ILE A 256 18.64 17.07 26.13
N SER A 257 18.76 16.36 27.26
CA SER A 257 20.04 15.96 27.86
C SER A 257 20.18 14.44 27.84
N LEU A 258 21.31 13.95 27.32
CA LEU A 258 21.66 12.54 27.35
C LEU A 258 22.94 12.33 28.17
N LYS A 259 22.92 11.33 29.06
CA LYS A 259 24.05 10.91 29.89
C LYS A 259 24.31 9.43 29.70
N GLN A 260 25.56 9.06 29.51
CA GLN A 260 26.03 7.68 29.49
C GLN A 260 27.06 7.49 30.61
N GLU A 261 26.93 6.44 31.43
CA GLU A 261 27.92 6.16 32.48
C GLU A 261 29.34 6.06 31.90
N GLY A 262 30.25 6.91 32.37
CA GLY A 262 31.65 6.97 31.95
C GLY A 262 32.02 7.94 30.82
N SER A 263 31.07 8.73 30.27
CA SER A 263 31.35 9.70 29.20
C SER A 263 30.57 11.03 29.29
N LYS A 264 31.01 12.02 28.49
CA LYS A 264 30.59 13.44 28.52
C LYS A 264 29.08 13.64 28.30
N VAL A 265 28.52 14.61 29.01
CA VAL A 265 27.14 15.11 28.82
C VAL A 265 27.03 15.77 27.45
N MET A 266 26.09 15.31 26.62
CA MET A 266 25.75 15.95 25.35
C MET A 266 24.41 16.66 25.50
N GLN A 267 24.41 17.98 25.31
CA GLN A 267 23.23 18.82 25.34
C GLN A 267 22.86 19.16 23.90
N LEU A 268 21.66 18.77 23.45
CA LEU A 268 21.18 19.14 22.13
C LEU A 268 20.51 20.52 22.17
N PRO A 269 20.71 21.37 21.15
CA PRO A 269 19.97 22.61 21.02
C PRO A 269 18.48 22.33 20.86
N ALA A 270 17.66 23.28 21.30
CA ALA A 270 16.24 23.08 21.41
C ALA A 270 15.56 22.80 20.07
N SER A 271 15.01 21.60 19.93
CA SER A 271 14.22 21.17 18.79
C SER A 271 13.14 20.20 19.30
N PRO A 272 11.86 20.39 18.96
CA PRO A 272 10.77 19.53 19.43
C PRO A 272 10.72 18.17 18.73
N GLN A 273 11.71 17.84 17.89
CA GLN A 273 11.63 16.72 16.95
C GLN A 273 12.33 15.46 17.46
N LEU A 274 11.58 14.37 17.54
CA LEU A 274 12.06 13.03 17.85
C LEU A 274 13.26 12.60 16.97
N ALA A 275 13.36 13.13 15.75
CA ALA A 275 14.46 12.90 14.83
C ALA A 275 15.83 13.18 15.46
N ASP A 276 15.95 14.25 16.26
CA ASP A 276 17.21 14.65 16.86
C ASP A 276 17.58 13.76 18.06
N VAL A 277 16.59 13.28 18.81
CA VAL A 277 16.78 12.27 19.87
C VAL A 277 17.28 10.95 19.28
N VAL A 278 16.64 10.47 18.20
CA VAL A 278 17.03 9.23 17.53
C VAL A 278 18.44 9.32 16.95
N ARG A 279 18.79 10.47 16.35
CA ARG A 279 20.17 10.73 15.89
C ARG A 279 21.17 10.70 17.04
N ALA A 280 20.88 11.38 18.14
CA ALA A 280 21.74 11.41 19.32
C ALA A 280 21.96 10.01 19.92
N LEU A 281 20.89 9.23 20.06
CA LEU A 281 20.96 7.86 20.56
C LEU A 281 21.75 6.95 19.62
N ASN A 282 21.57 7.09 18.30
CA ASN A 282 22.40 6.39 17.31
C ASN A 282 23.89 6.76 17.42
N THR A 283 24.21 8.05 17.64
CA THR A 283 25.62 8.47 17.83
C THR A 283 26.25 7.98 19.13
N LEU A 284 25.44 7.71 20.15
CA LEU A 284 25.86 7.14 21.44
C LEU A 284 25.92 5.60 21.42
N GLY A 285 25.63 4.98 20.27
CA GLY A 285 25.73 3.53 20.09
C GLY A 285 24.55 2.74 20.64
N ALA A 286 23.38 3.36 20.83
CA ALA A 286 22.16 2.64 21.21
C ALA A 286 21.80 1.61 20.12
N THR A 287 21.51 0.37 20.53
CA THR A 287 21.09 -0.66 19.58
C THR A 287 19.64 -0.41 19.12
N PRO A 288 19.21 -0.96 17.97
CA PRO A 288 17.81 -0.89 17.56
C PRO A 288 16.81 -1.40 18.61
N GLN A 289 17.22 -2.39 19.41
CA GLN A 289 16.40 -2.92 20.50
C GLN A 289 16.29 -1.92 21.65
N ASP A 290 17.38 -1.23 21.99
CA ASP A 290 17.37 -0.17 23.01
C ASP A 290 16.49 1.01 22.56
N LEU A 291 16.57 1.40 21.29
CA LEU A 291 15.72 2.46 20.72
C LEU A 291 14.24 2.09 20.79
N LEU A 292 13.88 0.86 20.43
CA LEU A 292 12.50 0.38 20.53
C LEU A 292 12.02 0.43 22.00
N ALA A 293 12.81 -0.07 22.94
CA ALA A 293 12.46 -0.08 24.35
C ALA A 293 12.31 1.34 24.93
N ILE A 294 13.21 2.25 24.57
CA ILE A 294 13.15 3.67 24.96
C ILE A 294 11.88 4.33 24.38
N LEU A 295 11.58 4.15 23.09
CA LEU A 295 10.40 4.75 22.45
C LEU A 295 9.10 4.19 23.00
N GLN A 296 9.06 2.89 23.31
CA GLN A 296 7.94 2.28 24.02
C GLN A 296 7.76 2.85 25.44
N ALA A 297 8.86 3.06 26.17
CA ALA A 297 8.83 3.66 27.50
C ALA A 297 8.33 5.12 27.48
N ILE A 298 8.81 5.93 26.52
CA ILE A 298 8.33 7.31 26.32
C ILE A 298 6.83 7.32 26.00
N LYS A 299 6.37 6.40 25.14
CA LYS A 299 4.94 6.25 24.83
C LYS A 299 4.11 5.84 26.04
N ALA A 300 4.58 4.88 26.82
CA ALA A 300 3.91 4.44 28.04
C ALA A 300 3.85 5.53 29.11
N ALA A 301 4.85 6.42 29.16
CA ALA A 301 4.87 7.60 30.02
C ALA A 301 3.94 8.74 29.53
N GLY A 302 3.30 8.59 28.37
CA GLY A 302 2.44 9.62 27.77
C GLY A 302 3.20 10.80 27.18
N ALA A 303 4.53 10.70 27.06
CA ALA A 303 5.38 11.77 26.54
C ALA A 303 5.64 11.67 25.03
N LEU A 304 5.23 10.58 24.36
CA LEU A 304 5.29 10.46 22.90
C LEU A 304 3.90 10.66 22.31
N ASN A 305 3.73 11.76 21.57
CA ASN A 305 2.51 12.00 20.80
C ASN A 305 2.66 11.39 19.40
N ALA A 306 2.58 10.06 19.31
CA ALA A 306 2.56 9.33 18.04
C ALA A 306 2.01 7.91 18.20
N GLU A 307 1.46 7.38 17.11
CA GLU A 307 1.32 5.94 16.93
C GLU A 307 2.69 5.30 16.73
N LEU A 308 2.88 4.14 17.36
CA LEU A 308 4.13 3.38 17.28
C LEU A 308 3.79 2.03 16.66
N GLU A 309 4.36 1.76 15.48
CA GLU A 309 4.19 0.52 14.73
C GLU A 309 5.55 -0.19 14.62
N VAL A 310 5.54 -1.51 14.82
CA VAL A 310 6.74 -2.35 14.75
C VAL A 310 6.56 -3.36 13.62
N ILE A 311 7.53 -3.42 12.71
CA ILE A 311 7.57 -4.29 11.52
C ILE A 311 8.82 -5.17 11.46
#